data_AF-A0A3M0XM29-F1
#
_entry.id   AF-A0A3M0XM29-F1
#
_cell.length_a   1.000
_cell.length_b   1.000
_cell.length_c   1.000
_cell.angle_alpha   90.00
_cell.angle_beta   90.00
_cell.angle_gamma   90.00
#
_symmetry.space_group_name_H-M   'P 1'
#
loop_
_entity.id
_entity.type
_entity.pdbx_description
1 polymer ?
#
loop_
_entity_poly.entity_id
_entity_poly.type
_entity_poly.pdbx_seq_one_letter_code
_entity_poly.pdbx_strand_id
1 'polypeptide(L)'
;LHENISHYTHSGSKPCKQAAAGEIPIGISFAFRGAKSKAKGAPIEIIIPSEGVGWDMEATAIVRGTDNLEAAKRLVDWSITEKANRLYNEGYAVVAIPGIAKPVKYFPEGIVEAMIDNDFEWAARNRKRILEEWQKRYGMKSEPKG
;
A
#
# COMPACT_ATOMS: atom_id res chain seq x y z
N LEU A 1 -13.03 -16.95 0.20
CA LEU A 1 -12.34 -16.03 -0.74
C LEU A 1 -11.41 -16.75 -1.72
N HIS A 2 -10.53 -17.67 -1.28
CA HIS A 2 -9.52 -18.32 -2.14
C HIS A 2 -10.07 -18.95 -3.44
N GLU A 3 -11.25 -19.57 -3.41
CA GLU A 3 -11.90 -20.14 -4.60
C GLU A 3 -12.11 -19.11 -5.71
N ASN A 4 -12.37 -17.86 -5.34
CA ASN A 4 -12.62 -16.75 -6.28
C ASN A 4 -11.33 -16.01 -6.69
N ILE A 5 -10.16 -16.43 -6.19
CA ILE A 5 -8.88 -15.86 -6.60
C ILE A 5 -8.38 -16.61 -7.84
N SER A 6 -8.16 -15.89 -8.93
CA SER A 6 -7.54 -16.43 -10.14
C SER A 6 -6.05 -16.74 -9.91
N HIS A 7 -5.30 -15.79 -9.34
CA HIS A 7 -3.87 -15.91 -9.07
C HIS A 7 -3.42 -14.90 -8.01
N TYR A 8 -2.34 -15.23 -7.29
CA TYR A 8 -1.66 -14.32 -6.37
C TYR A 8 -0.42 -13.74 -7.04
N THR A 9 -0.40 -12.42 -7.18
CA THR A 9 0.67 -11.67 -7.83
C THR A 9 1.81 -11.34 -6.86
N HIS A 10 3.05 -11.29 -7.36
CA HIS A 10 4.21 -10.86 -6.54
C HIS A 10 4.24 -9.34 -6.24
N SER A 11 3.45 -8.55 -6.97
CA SER A 11 3.36 -7.09 -6.79
C SER A 11 1.97 -6.69 -6.34
N GLY A 12 1.87 -5.99 -5.20
CA GLY A 12 0.59 -5.48 -4.68
C GLY A 12 -0.11 -4.48 -5.61
N SER A 13 0.60 -3.88 -6.57
CA SER A 13 -0.01 -2.98 -7.57
C SER A 13 -0.59 -3.71 -8.78
N LYS A 14 -0.18 -4.96 -9.05
CA LYS A 14 -0.57 -5.69 -10.27
C LYS A 14 -2.07 -5.97 -10.32
N PRO A 15 -2.77 -6.40 -9.25
CA PRO A 15 -4.20 -6.65 -9.30
C PRO A 15 -5.02 -5.43 -9.75
N CYS A 16 -4.69 -4.22 -9.26
CA CYS A 16 -5.37 -3.01 -9.72
C CYS A 16 -5.08 -2.68 -11.20
N LYS A 17 -3.86 -2.94 -11.69
CA LYS A 17 -3.55 -2.75 -13.12
C LYS A 17 -4.35 -3.71 -14.00
N GLN A 18 -4.47 -4.96 -13.58
CA GLN A 18 -5.25 -5.98 -14.31
C GLN A 18 -6.75 -5.62 -14.33
N ALA A 19 -7.29 -5.16 -13.19
CA ALA A 19 -8.66 -4.67 -13.13
C ALA A 19 -8.87 -3.44 -14.02
N ALA A 20 -7.93 -2.48 -13.99
CA ALA A 20 -7.95 -1.30 -14.85
C ALA A 20 -7.90 -1.63 -16.35
N ALA A 21 -7.25 -2.73 -16.73
CA ALA A 21 -7.16 -3.23 -18.09
C ALA A 21 -8.36 -4.13 -18.49
N GLY A 22 -9.27 -4.44 -17.56
CA GLY A 22 -10.38 -5.37 -17.78
C GLY A 22 -9.97 -6.84 -17.82
N GLU A 23 -8.74 -7.19 -17.44
CA GLU A 23 -8.25 -8.58 -17.40
C GLU A 23 -8.86 -9.38 -16.25
N ILE A 24 -9.18 -8.71 -15.14
CA ILE A 24 -9.86 -9.30 -13.99
C ILE A 24 -10.98 -8.35 -13.52
N PRO A 25 -12.11 -8.86 -12.99
CA PRO A 25 -13.20 -7.99 -12.55
C PRO A 25 -12.90 -7.24 -11.25
N ILE A 26 -12.07 -7.82 -10.36
CA ILE A 26 -11.77 -7.25 -9.03
C ILE A 26 -10.27 -7.43 -8.75
N GLY A 27 -9.62 -6.34 -8.35
CA GLY A 27 -8.22 -6.35 -7.89
C GLY A 27 -8.11 -5.81 -6.48
N ILE A 28 -7.63 -6.63 -5.53
CA ILE A 28 -7.32 -6.19 -4.16
C ILE A 28 -5.95 -5.51 -4.19
N SER A 29 -5.91 -4.20 -3.88
CA SER A 29 -4.73 -3.35 -4.05
C SER A 29 -4.87 -2.08 -3.22
N PHE A 30 -3.82 -1.27 -3.18
CA PHE A 30 -3.83 0.05 -2.54
C PHE A 30 -4.74 1.05 -3.26
N ALA A 31 -5.46 1.88 -2.49
CA ALA A 31 -6.37 2.90 -2.99
C ALA A 31 -5.66 3.94 -3.90
N PHE A 32 -4.42 4.35 -3.57
CA PHE A 32 -3.67 5.30 -4.41
C PHE A 32 -3.42 4.76 -5.83
N ARG A 33 -3.26 3.43 -5.98
CA ARG A 33 -3.05 2.79 -7.28
C ARG A 33 -4.33 2.82 -8.10
N GLY A 34 -5.48 2.62 -7.46
CA GLY A 34 -6.81 2.80 -8.04
C GLY A 34 -7.03 4.23 -8.51
N ALA A 35 -6.76 5.21 -7.64
CA ALA A 35 -6.93 6.64 -7.96
C ALA A 35 -6.08 7.06 -9.17
N LYS A 36 -4.81 6.61 -9.22
CA LYS A 36 -3.92 6.84 -10.37
C LYS A 36 -4.42 6.18 -11.65
N SER A 37 -4.99 4.97 -11.58
CA SER A 37 -5.55 4.30 -12.76
C SER A 37 -6.84 4.99 -13.24
N LYS A 38 -7.74 5.38 -12.32
CA LYS A 38 -8.97 6.13 -12.64
C LYS A 38 -8.66 7.52 -13.22
N ALA A 39 -7.63 8.20 -12.71
CA ALA A 39 -7.12 9.45 -13.27
C ALA A 39 -6.64 9.33 -14.72
N LYS A 40 -6.22 8.13 -15.15
CA LYS A 40 -5.84 7.82 -16.53
C LYS A 40 -7.01 7.33 -17.39
N GLY A 41 -8.24 7.38 -16.88
CA GLY A 41 -9.45 6.98 -17.60
C GLY A 41 -9.80 5.49 -17.49
N ALA A 42 -9.18 4.74 -16.58
CA ALA A 42 -9.57 3.33 -16.37
C ALA A 42 -11.02 3.25 -15.85
N PRO A 43 -11.86 2.35 -16.40
CA PRO A 43 -13.27 2.21 -16.02
C PRO A 43 -13.42 1.37 -14.73
N ILE A 44 -12.88 1.88 -13.63
CA ILE A 44 -12.88 1.20 -12.32
C ILE A 44 -13.49 2.06 -11.22
N GLU A 45 -14.07 1.37 -10.23
CA GLU A 45 -14.47 1.95 -8.96
C GLU A 45 -13.53 1.51 -7.85
N ILE A 46 -13.31 2.39 -6.88
CA ILE A 46 -12.47 2.11 -5.72
C ILE A 46 -13.40 1.94 -4.53
N ILE A 47 -13.41 0.74 -3.96
CA ILE A 47 -14.32 0.38 -2.87
C ILE A 47 -13.53 0.28 -1.57
N ILE A 48 -14.02 0.94 -0.53
CA ILE A 48 -13.58 0.74 0.85
C ILE A 48 -14.53 -0.30 1.47
N PRO A 49 -14.04 -1.48 1.88
CA PRO A 49 -14.85 -2.45 2.61
C PRO A 49 -15.43 -1.85 3.89
N SER A 50 -16.70 -2.16 4.18
CA SER A 50 -17.43 -1.66 5.34
C SER A 50 -16.84 -2.09 6.68
N GLU A 51 -16.15 -3.22 6.69
CA GLU A 51 -15.52 -3.84 7.86
C GLU A 51 -14.17 -3.18 8.21
N GLY A 52 -13.69 -2.28 7.35
CA GLY A 52 -12.42 -1.57 7.50
C GLY A 52 -11.34 -2.04 6.55
N VAL A 53 -10.21 -1.33 6.58
CA VAL A 53 -9.03 -1.56 5.74
C VAL A 53 -7.77 -1.66 6.56
N GLY A 54 -6.89 -2.57 6.13
CA GLY A 54 -5.50 -2.56 6.57
C GLY A 54 -4.76 -1.34 5.99
N TRP A 55 -3.74 -0.90 6.69
CA TRP A 55 -2.83 0.16 6.26
C TRP A 55 -1.41 -0.18 6.67
N ASP A 56 -0.43 0.46 6.05
CA ASP A 56 0.97 0.37 6.42
C ASP A 56 1.58 1.77 6.59
N MET A 57 2.69 1.81 7.32
CA MET A 57 3.48 3.02 7.48
C MET A 57 4.75 2.88 6.63
N GLU A 58 4.92 3.80 5.67
CA GLU A 58 6.18 3.90 4.94
C GLU A 58 7.28 4.41 5.89
N ALA A 59 8.26 3.55 6.17
CA ALA A 59 9.38 3.88 7.04
C ALA A 59 10.67 4.11 6.24
N THR A 60 11.46 5.07 6.69
CA THR A 60 12.81 5.32 6.16
C THR A 60 13.86 4.91 7.20
N ALA A 61 14.89 4.18 6.78
CA ALA A 61 15.99 3.77 7.66
C ALA A 61 17.34 3.89 6.95
N ILE A 62 18.39 4.16 7.72
CA ILE A 62 19.78 4.17 7.24
C ILE A 62 20.35 2.75 7.32
N VAL A 63 20.87 2.25 6.21
CA VAL A 63 21.53 0.94 6.16
C VAL A 63 22.82 0.98 6.99
N ARG A 64 22.98 -0.01 7.88
CA ARG A 64 24.18 -0.15 8.72
C ARG A 64 25.42 -0.30 7.84
N GLY A 65 26.47 0.46 8.15
CA GLY A 65 27.76 0.37 7.46
C GLY A 65 27.82 1.11 6.12
N THR A 66 26.89 2.02 5.84
CA THR A 66 26.97 2.87 4.64
C THR A 66 28.21 3.78 4.69
N ASP A 67 28.93 3.87 3.56
CA ASP A 67 30.05 4.82 3.39
C ASP A 67 29.57 6.28 3.33
N ASN A 68 28.27 6.51 3.17
CA ASN A 68 27.67 7.83 2.95
C ASN A 68 26.77 8.26 4.11
N LEU A 69 27.20 8.01 5.36
CA LEU A 69 26.37 8.23 6.54
C LEU A 69 25.83 9.66 6.67
N GLU A 70 26.66 10.67 6.42
CA GLU A 70 26.24 12.08 6.53
C GLU A 70 25.22 12.48 5.45
N ALA A 71 25.37 11.97 4.23
CA ALA A 71 24.38 12.17 3.17
C ALA A 71 23.07 11.44 3.50
N ALA A 72 23.15 10.22 4.02
CA ALA A 72 21.99 9.43 4.43
C ALA A 72 21.21 10.14 5.56
N LYS A 73 21.89 10.64 6.59
CA LYS A 73 21.25 11.43 7.67
C LYS A 73 20.52 12.64 7.12
N ARG A 74 21.16 13.44 6.26
CA ARG A 74 20.52 14.62 5.65
C ARG A 74 19.25 14.27 4.89
N LEU A 75 19.23 13.12 4.19
CA LEU A 75 18.03 12.67 3.48
C LEU A 75 16.92 12.24 4.44
N VAL A 76 17.25 11.49 5.50
CA VAL A 76 16.28 11.06 6.52
C VAL A 76 15.71 12.27 7.28
N ASP A 77 16.56 13.23 7.66
CA ASP A 77 16.11 14.45 8.33
C ASP A 77 15.16 15.26 7.42
N TRP A 78 15.45 15.31 6.12
CA TRP A 78 14.58 15.97 5.16
C TRP A 78 13.24 15.23 4.95
N SER A 79 13.25 13.90 4.89
CA SER A 79 12.05 13.10 4.56
C SER A 79 10.93 13.23 5.59
N ILE A 80 11.26 13.60 6.82
CA ILE A 80 10.28 13.82 7.90
C ILE A 80 9.78 15.27 8.01
N THR A 81 10.24 16.17 7.15
CA THR A 81 9.82 17.58 7.19
C THR A 81 8.38 17.77 6.70
N GLU A 82 7.76 18.91 7.07
CA GLU A 82 6.49 19.34 6.51
C GLU A 82 6.55 19.47 4.99
N LYS A 83 7.67 20.01 4.46
CA LYS A 83 7.88 20.13 3.02
C LYS A 83 7.82 18.77 2.32
N ALA A 84 8.50 17.76 2.85
CA ALA A 84 8.47 16.41 2.31
C ALA A 84 7.06 15.80 2.38
N ASN A 85 6.37 15.93 3.52
CA ASN A 85 5.00 15.41 3.66
C ASN A 85 3.99 16.09 2.73
N ARG A 86 4.15 17.40 2.46
CA ARG A 86 3.34 18.09 1.45
C ARG A 86 3.58 17.55 0.03
N LEU A 87 4.82 17.17 -0.30
CA LEU A 87 5.13 16.50 -1.57
C LEU A 87 4.52 15.09 -1.63
N TYR A 88 4.55 14.33 -0.52
CA TYR A 88 3.92 13.02 -0.46
C TYR A 88 2.40 13.10 -0.70
N ASN A 89 1.74 14.17 -0.25
CA ASN A 89 0.30 14.34 -0.44
C ASN A 89 -0.13 14.51 -1.91
N GLU A 90 0.79 14.75 -2.85
CA GLU A 90 0.47 14.69 -4.28
C GLU A 90 0.10 13.27 -4.75
N GLY A 91 0.60 12.25 -4.03
CA GLY A 91 0.37 10.83 -4.34
C GLY A 91 -0.41 10.06 -3.29
N TYR A 92 -0.38 10.49 -2.03
CA TYR A 92 -0.96 9.80 -0.88
C TYR A 92 -2.04 10.65 -0.21
N ALA A 93 -3.19 10.05 0.11
CA ALA A 93 -4.27 10.74 0.82
C ALA A 93 -4.04 10.86 2.33
N VAL A 94 -3.09 10.10 2.87
CA VAL A 94 -2.70 10.12 4.28
C VAL A 94 -1.19 10.31 4.34
N VAL A 95 -0.73 11.26 5.17
CA VAL A 95 0.68 11.55 5.40
C VAL A 95 0.96 11.61 6.89
N ALA A 96 2.22 11.53 7.29
CA ALA A 96 2.60 11.32 8.69
C ALA A 96 2.30 12.51 9.61
N ILE A 97 2.27 13.74 9.07
CA ILE A 97 1.91 14.94 9.83
C ILE A 97 0.39 15.14 9.81
N PRO A 98 -0.30 15.10 10.96
CA PRO A 98 -1.75 15.32 11.01
C PRO A 98 -2.14 16.71 10.50
N GLY A 99 -3.27 16.80 9.80
CA GLY A 99 -3.88 18.08 9.42
C GLY A 99 -3.30 18.79 8.19
N ILE A 100 -2.26 18.26 7.55
CA ILE A 100 -1.70 18.87 6.31
C ILE A 100 -2.10 18.15 5.03
N ALA A 101 -2.63 16.92 5.13
CA ALA A 101 -3.14 16.17 3.99
C ALA A 101 -4.35 16.88 3.38
N LYS A 102 -4.36 17.00 2.05
CA LYS A 102 -5.50 17.46 1.26
C LYS A 102 -6.12 16.27 0.53
N PRO A 103 -7.41 16.36 0.17
CA PRO A 103 -8.05 15.35 -0.67
C PRO A 103 -7.29 15.13 -1.98
N VAL A 104 -7.08 13.87 -2.33
CA VAL A 104 -6.44 13.47 -3.60
C VAL A 104 -7.53 13.09 -4.60
N LYS A 105 -7.43 13.59 -5.84
CA LYS A 105 -8.42 13.32 -6.88
C LYS A 105 -8.60 11.81 -7.09
N TYR A 106 -9.86 11.36 -7.14
CA TYR A 106 -10.28 9.96 -7.26
C TYR A 106 -9.88 9.05 -6.10
N PHE A 107 -9.29 9.57 -5.03
CA PHE A 107 -9.09 8.78 -3.82
C PHE A 107 -10.43 8.68 -3.07
N PRO A 108 -10.82 7.51 -2.55
CA PRO A 108 -12.10 7.36 -1.86
C PRO A 108 -12.13 8.15 -0.55
N GLU A 109 -13.26 8.81 -0.27
CA GLU A 109 -13.53 9.47 1.01
C GLU A 109 -13.68 8.43 2.14
N GLY A 110 -13.49 8.83 3.40
CA GLY A 110 -13.70 7.94 4.56
C GLY A 110 -12.58 6.93 4.81
N ILE A 111 -11.44 7.02 4.10
CA ILE A 111 -10.34 6.05 4.25
C ILE A 111 -9.73 6.07 5.64
N VAL A 112 -9.61 7.24 6.26
CA VAL A 112 -8.95 7.41 7.56
C VAL A 112 -9.81 6.75 8.64
N GLU A 113 -11.12 6.93 8.54
CA GLU A 113 -12.12 6.36 9.44
C GLU A 113 -12.25 4.84 9.26
N ALA A 114 -11.98 4.32 8.06
CA ALA A 114 -12.02 2.89 7.78
C ALA A 114 -10.73 2.14 8.19
N MET A 115 -9.64 2.84 8.51
CA MET A 115 -8.39 2.20 8.92
C MET A 115 -8.58 1.44 10.24
N ILE A 116 -8.15 0.18 10.26
CA ILE A 116 -8.10 -0.59 11.49
C ILE A 116 -7.08 0.02 12.48
N ASP A 117 -7.27 -0.23 13.76
CA ASP A 117 -6.19 -0.06 14.73
C ASP A 117 -5.12 -1.13 14.43
N ASN A 118 -3.94 -0.70 14.01
CA ASN A 118 -2.92 -1.57 13.46
C ASN A 118 -1.72 -1.72 14.41
N ASP A 119 -1.60 -2.90 15.00
CA ASP A 119 -0.47 -3.26 15.86
C ASP A 119 0.72 -3.75 15.02
N PHE A 120 1.62 -2.81 14.69
CA PHE A 120 2.84 -3.09 13.93
C PHE A 120 3.78 -4.05 14.66
N GLU A 121 3.82 -4.04 15.99
CA GLU A 121 4.69 -4.93 16.77
C GLU A 121 4.18 -6.37 16.69
N TRP A 122 2.88 -6.57 16.88
CA TRP A 122 2.24 -7.86 16.67
C TRP A 122 2.44 -8.36 15.24
N ALA A 123 2.22 -7.49 14.24
CA ALA A 123 2.38 -7.85 12.83
C ALA A 123 3.83 -8.28 12.54
N ALA A 124 4.82 -7.56 13.06
CA ALA A 124 6.23 -7.90 12.90
C ALA A 124 6.58 -9.24 13.57
N ARG A 125 6.17 -9.45 14.83
CA ARG A 125 6.42 -10.69 15.59
C ARG A 125 5.75 -11.91 14.95
N ASN A 126 4.60 -11.72 14.31
CA ASN A 126 3.83 -12.80 13.70
C ASN A 126 4.09 -13.01 12.20
N ARG A 127 4.84 -12.12 11.54
CA ARG A 127 5.06 -12.13 10.09
C ARG A 127 5.45 -13.50 9.55
N LYS A 128 6.45 -14.15 10.17
CA LYS A 128 6.96 -15.46 9.72
C LYS A 128 5.84 -16.51 9.72
N ARG A 129 5.15 -16.66 10.86
CA ARG A 129 4.03 -17.60 11.04
C ARG A 129 2.91 -17.36 10.04
N ILE A 130 2.54 -16.09 9.82
CA ILE A 130 1.47 -15.72 8.88
C ILE A 130 1.86 -16.09 7.45
N LEU A 131 3.08 -15.77 7.02
CA LEU A 131 3.55 -16.07 5.67
C LEU A 131 3.70 -17.58 5.41
N GLU A 132 4.18 -18.34 6.40
CA GLU A 132 4.27 -19.80 6.31
C GLU A 132 2.87 -20.43 6.15
N GLU A 133 1.91 -20.00 6.96
CA GLU A 133 0.54 -20.50 6.88
C GLU A 133 -0.14 -20.07 5.56
N TRP A 134 0.09 -18.84 5.11
CA TRP A 134 -0.38 -18.35 3.82
C TRP A 134 0.17 -19.18 2.66
N GLN A 135 1.48 -19.43 2.65
CA GLN A 135 2.12 -20.22 1.60
C GLN A 135 1.59 -21.66 1.58
N LYS A 136 1.40 -22.27 2.76
CA LYS A 136 0.82 -23.61 2.89
C LYS A 136 -0.59 -23.70 2.31
N ARG A 137 -1.44 -22.70 2.60
CA ARG A 137 -2.85 -22.70 2.19
C ARG A 137 -3.07 -22.28 0.74
N TYR A 138 -2.31 -21.29 0.28
CA TYR A 138 -2.66 -20.51 -0.92
C TYR A 138 -1.55 -20.45 -1.97
N GLY A 139 -0.36 -20.95 -1.67
CA GLY A 139 0.82 -20.85 -2.52
C GLY A 139 0.68 -21.51 -3.90
N MET A 140 -0.27 -22.43 -4.08
CA MET A 140 -0.51 -23.11 -5.37
C MET A 140 -1.00 -22.17 -6.48
N LYS A 141 -1.65 -21.06 -6.12
CA LYS A 141 -2.12 -20.04 -7.08
C LYS A 141 -1.15 -18.86 -7.22
N SER A 142 0.02 -18.92 -6.58
CA SER A 142 1.03 -17.87 -6.71
C SER A 142 1.66 -17.90 -8.10
N GLU A 143 1.91 -16.72 -8.67
CA GLU A 143 2.66 -16.62 -9.91
C GLU A 143 4.03 -17.31 -9.80
N PRO A 144 4.56 -17.88 -10.89
CA PRO A 144 5.92 -18.42 -10.90
C PRO A 144 6.93 -17.39 -10.39
N LYS A 145 7.94 -17.85 -9.65
CA LYS A 145 9.09 -17.00 -9.33
C LYS A 145 9.89 -16.81 -10.61
N GLY A 146 10.06 -15.55 -11.04
CA GLY A 146 10.94 -15.18 -12.14
C GLY A 146 12.40 -15.22 -11.74
#